data_AF-A0A6F8ZR28-F1
#
_entry.id   AF-A0A6F8ZR28-F1
#
_cell.length_a   1.000
_cell.length_b   1.000
_cell.length_c   1.000
_cell.angle_alpha   90.00
_cell.angle_beta   90.00
_cell.angle_gamma   90.00
#
_symmetry.space_group_name_H-M   'P 1'
#
loop_
_entity.id
_entity.type
_entity.pdbx_description
1 polymer ?
#
loop_
_entity_poly.entity_id
_entity_poly.type
_entity_poly.pdbx_seq_one_letter_code
_entity_poly.pdbx_strand_id
1 'polypeptide(L)'
;MTHGPPLGFRDWVPKELQRVGCVELLNTVQQRVRPKLHAFGGIHEGYGIMTDGCTTFINSSTCTASFQPTNPPIVFDLPNP
;
A
#
# COMPACT_ATOMS: atom_id res chain seq x y z
N MET A 1 -0.89 -2.93 -9.56
CA MET A 1 0.29 -3.21 -8.71
C MET A 1 1.33 -2.15 -8.99
N THR A 2 2.01 -1.64 -7.96
CA THR A 2 3.15 -0.71 -8.08
C THR A 2 4.20 -1.08 -7.05
N HIS A 3 5.44 -0.56 -7.18
CA HIS A 3 6.43 -0.78 -6.14
C HIS A 3 6.13 0.04 -4.88
N GLY A 4 5.89 1.34 -5.02
CA GLY A 4 5.59 2.26 -3.90
C GLY A 4 4.10 2.61 -3.76
N PRO A 5 3.73 3.26 -2.65
CA PRO A 5 2.34 3.58 -2.30
C PRO A 5 1.78 4.80 -3.05
N PRO A 6 0.44 4.88 -3.22
CA PRO A 6 -0.24 6.16 -3.46
C PRO A 6 -0.24 7.01 -2.18
N LEU A 7 -0.37 8.34 -2.33
CA LEU A 7 -0.44 9.26 -1.19
C LEU A 7 -1.53 8.85 -0.19
N GLY A 8 -1.22 8.89 1.11
CA GLY A 8 -2.16 8.69 2.21
C GLY A 8 -2.39 7.23 2.61
N PHE A 9 -2.08 6.27 1.75
CA PHE A 9 -2.29 4.84 2.00
C PHE A 9 -0.98 4.13 2.30
N ARG A 10 -0.75 3.87 3.60
CA ARG A 10 0.41 3.09 4.10
C ARG A 10 1.78 3.64 3.65
N ASP A 11 1.88 4.97 3.58
CA ASP A 11 3.00 5.76 3.03
C ASP A 11 3.64 6.73 4.05
N TRP A 12 3.35 6.56 5.35
CA TRP A 12 3.96 7.36 6.41
C TRP A 12 5.34 6.82 6.76
N VAL A 13 6.34 7.71 6.79
CA VAL A 13 7.71 7.40 7.21
C VAL A 13 7.97 8.08 8.57
N PRO A 14 7.93 7.34 9.69
CA PRO A 14 8.04 7.93 11.03
C PRO A 14 9.33 8.72 11.27
N LYS A 15 10.46 8.26 10.72
CA LYS A 15 11.76 8.92 10.89
C LYS A 15 11.83 10.30 10.23
N GLU A 16 11.05 10.49 9.17
CA GLU A 16 11.04 11.72 8.38
C GLU A 16 9.82 12.60 8.70
N LEU A 17 8.90 12.10 9.53
CA LEU A 17 7.63 12.77 9.89
C LEU A 17 6.84 13.24 8.66
N GLN A 18 6.84 12.42 7.59
CA GLN A 18 6.19 12.79 6.33
C GLN A 18 5.50 11.62 5.63
N ARG A 19 4.67 11.99 4.65
CA ARG A 19 4.02 11.10 3.68
C ARG A 19 4.81 11.13 2.38
N VAL A 20 5.08 9.96 1.81
CA VAL A 20 5.93 9.84 0.60
C VAL A 20 5.20 9.20 -0.59
N GLY A 21 3.90 8.93 -0.45
CA GLY A 21 3.13 8.32 -1.53
C GLY A 21 2.90 9.28 -2.71
N CYS A 22 2.75 8.71 -3.90
CA CYS A 22 2.57 9.49 -5.12
C CYS A 22 1.15 10.07 -5.23
N VAL A 23 1.04 11.38 -5.40
CA VAL A 23 -0.24 12.11 -5.54
C VAL A 23 -0.99 11.70 -6.81
N GLU A 24 -0.28 11.62 -7.94
CA GLU A 24 -0.91 11.26 -9.22
C GLU A 24 -1.39 9.81 -9.26
N LEU A 25 -0.70 8.93 -8.53
CA LEU A 25 -1.12 7.55 -8.36
C LEU A 25 -2.42 7.48 -7.54
N LEU A 26 -2.53 8.26 -6.46
CA LEU A 26 -3.77 8.34 -5.68
C LEU A 26 -4.95 8.81 -6.55
N ASN A 27 -4.77 9.92 -7.27
CA ASN A 27 -5.79 10.46 -8.18
C ASN A 27 -6.22 9.42 -9.22
N THR A 28 -5.24 8.73 -9.83
CA THR A 28 -5.50 7.69 -10.81
C THR A 28 -6.29 6.51 -10.23
N VAL A 29 -5.93 6.05 -9.04
CA VAL A 29 -6.56 4.91 -8.39
C VAL A 29 -7.99 5.24 -7.98
N GLN A 30 -8.22 6.40 -7.36
CA GLN A 30 -9.53 6.75 -6.81
C GLN A 30 -10.51 7.30 -7.86
N GLN A 31 -10.03 8.05 -8.85
CA GLN A 31 -10.92 8.78 -9.76
C GLN A 31 -11.08 8.11 -11.12
N ARG A 32 -10.07 7.35 -11.59
CA ARG A 32 -10.06 6.80 -12.95
C ARG A 32 -10.17 5.28 -13.00
N VAL A 33 -9.22 4.58 -12.38
CA VAL A 33 -9.10 3.11 -12.54
C VAL A 33 -9.99 2.37 -11.56
N ARG A 34 -10.04 2.81 -10.30
CA ARG A 34 -10.86 2.23 -9.22
C ARG A 34 -10.71 0.71 -9.11
N PRO A 35 -9.47 0.17 -9.01
CA PRO A 35 -9.26 -1.26 -8.92
C PRO A 35 -9.82 -1.81 -7.61
N LYS A 36 -10.26 -3.08 -7.58
CA LYS A 36 -10.66 -3.73 -6.32
C LYS A 36 -9.48 -3.84 -5.34
N LEU A 37 -8.26 -4.03 -5.86
CA LEU A 37 -7.03 -4.18 -5.10
C LEU A 37 -5.89 -3.35 -5.70
N HIS A 38 -5.19 -2.61 -4.86
CA HIS A 38 -3.90 -1.99 -5.16
C HIS A 38 -2.84 -2.50 -4.18
N ALA A 39 -2.04 -3.47 -4.62
CA ALA A 39 -0.88 -3.98 -3.88
C ALA A 39 0.42 -3.24 -4.23
N PHE A 40 1.21 -2.93 -3.20
CA PHE A 40 2.51 -2.23 -3.27
C PHE A 40 3.37 -2.56 -2.03
N GLY A 41 4.57 -1.96 -1.93
CA GLY A 41 5.48 -2.10 -0.79
C GLY A 41 6.41 -0.88 -0.64
N GLY A 42 7.70 -1.13 -0.41
CA GLY A 42 8.76 -0.12 -0.37
C GLY A 42 8.85 0.64 0.97
N ILE A 43 7.71 1.08 1.51
CA ILE A 43 7.65 1.72 2.84
C ILE A 43 7.44 0.64 3.90
N HIS A 44 8.53 0.14 4.48
CA HIS A 44 8.51 -1.02 5.39
C HIS A 44 7.65 -0.78 6.64
N GLU A 45 7.71 0.44 7.18
CA GLU A 45 6.91 0.90 8.32
C GLU A 45 5.40 0.89 8.01
N GLY A 46 5.05 0.89 6.73
CA GLY A 46 3.68 0.88 6.24
C GLY A 46 3.05 -0.50 6.10
N TYR A 47 3.73 -1.62 6.38
CA TYR A 47 3.17 -2.98 6.21
C TYR A 47 1.73 -3.09 6.75
N GLY A 48 0.82 -3.66 5.95
CA GLY A 48 -0.59 -3.86 6.34
C GLY A 48 -1.60 -3.37 5.31
N ILE A 49 -2.86 -3.29 5.74
CA ILE A 49 -4.03 -3.10 4.87
C ILE A 49 -4.76 -1.80 5.23
N MET A 50 -5.30 -1.12 4.23
CA MET A 50 -6.25 0.00 4.38
C MET A 50 -7.29 -0.06 3.26
N THR A 51 -8.45 0.57 3.44
CA THR A 51 -9.45 0.71 2.38
C THR A 51 -10.10 2.09 2.41
N ASP A 52 -10.51 2.59 1.25
CA ASP A 52 -11.37 3.76 1.09
C ASP A 52 -12.84 3.39 0.83
N GLY A 53 -13.20 2.12 1.03
CA GLY A 53 -14.52 1.57 0.74
C GLY A 53 -14.72 1.13 -0.72
N CYS A 54 -13.83 1.50 -1.64
CA CYS A 54 -13.87 1.09 -3.05
C CYS A 54 -12.66 0.20 -3.42
N THR A 55 -11.47 0.64 -3.03
CA THR A 55 -10.20 -0.05 -3.28
C THR A 55 -9.64 -0.57 -1.96
N THR A 56 -9.15 -1.82 -1.95
CA THR A 56 -8.27 -2.30 -0.86
C THR A 56 -6.82 -1.99 -1.22
N PHE A 57 -6.11 -1.33 -0.31
CA PHE A 57 -4.70 -0.96 -0.43
C PHE A 57 -3.88 -1.87 0.47
N ILE A 58 -2.93 -2.61 -0.11
CA ILE A 58 -2.09 -3.55 0.63
C ILE A 58 -0.64 -3.14 0.46
N ASN A 59 -0.01 -2.77 1.57
CA ASN A 59 1.45 -2.69 1.67
C ASN A 59 1.98 -4.06 2.10
N SER A 60 2.52 -4.81 1.16
CA SER A 60 3.06 -6.16 1.34
C SER A 60 4.57 -6.18 1.54
N SER A 61 5.13 -5.16 2.21
CA SER A 61 6.56 -5.15 2.56
C SER A 61 6.89 -6.28 3.53
N THR A 62 7.52 -7.35 3.04
CA THR A 62 7.95 -8.50 3.86
C THR A 62 9.04 -8.10 4.86
N CYS A 63 9.96 -7.22 4.44
CA CYS A 63 11.02 -6.71 5.30
C CYS A 63 10.49 -5.61 6.23
N THR A 64 10.96 -5.64 7.47
CA THR A 64 10.77 -4.57 8.45
C THR A 64 11.81 -3.47 8.29
N ALA A 65 11.66 -2.37 9.05
CA ALA A 65 12.67 -1.30 9.12
C ALA A 65 14.02 -1.78 9.69
N SER A 66 14.05 -2.95 10.34
CA SER A 66 15.26 -3.63 10.82
C SER A 66 15.88 -4.58 9.77
N PHE A 67 15.42 -4.51 8.52
CA PHE A 67 15.87 -5.35 7.41
C PHE A 67 15.68 -6.86 7.62
N GLN A 68 14.70 -7.23 8.46
CA GLN A 68 14.33 -8.62 8.70
C GLN A 68 13.04 -8.98 7.93
N PRO A 69 12.99 -10.09 7.17
CA PRO A 69 11.82 -10.50 6.38
C PRO A 69 10.77 -11.21 7.26
N THR A 70 10.31 -10.53 8.30
CA THR A 70 9.47 -11.12 9.35
C THR A 70 8.01 -10.69 9.31
N ASN A 71 7.64 -9.75 8.42
CA ASN A 71 6.22 -9.48 8.20
C ASN A 71 5.60 -10.67 7.45
N PRO A 72 4.49 -11.25 7.96
CA PRO A 72 3.88 -12.41 7.33
C PRO A 72 3.27 -12.03 5.95
N PRO A 73 3.13 -13.01 5.04
CA PRO A 73 2.39 -12.78 3.80
C PRO A 73 0.94 -12.37 4.08
N ILE A 74 0.42 -11.44 3.29
CA ILE A 74 -0.99 -11.04 3.34
C ILE A 74 -1.75 -11.84 2.28
N VAL A 75 -2.72 -12.64 2.72
CA VAL A 75 -3.65 -13.36 1.84
C VAL A 75 -4.87 -12.48 1.60
N PHE A 76 -5.32 -12.39 0.35
CA PHE A 76 -6.45 -11.57 -0.05
C PHE A 76 -7.28 -12.29 -1.10
N ASP A 77 -8.57 -12.45 -0.82
CA ASP A 77 -9.52 -13.12 -1.71
C ASP A 77 -10.24 -12.10 -2.60
N LEU A 78 -10.37 -12.42 -3.88
CA LEU A 78 -11.20 -11.67 -4.83
C LEU A 78 -12.27 -12.59 -5.41
N PRO A 79 -13.52 -12.11 -5.58
CA PRO A 79 -14.52 -12.89 -6.28
C PRO A 79 -14.09 -13.11 -7.73
N ASN A 80 -14.40 -14.29 -8.26
CA ASN A 80 -14.23 -14.59 -9.68
C ASN A 80 -15.08 -13.62 -10.55
N PRO A 81 -14.67 -13.38 -11.81
CA PRO A 81 -15.43 -12.57 -12.75
C PRO A 81 -16.85 -13.07 -12.99
#